data_AF-A0A1D9P2K4-F1
#
_entry.id   AF-A0A1D9P2K4-F1
#
_cell.length_a   1.000
_cell.length_b   1.000
_cell.length_c   1.000
_cell.angle_alpha   90.00
_cell.angle_beta   90.00
_cell.angle_gamma   90.00
#
_symmetry.space_group_name_H-M   'P 1'
#
loop_
_entity.id
_entity.type
_entity.pdbx_description
1 polymer ?
#
loop_
_entity_poly.entity_id
_entity_poly.type
_entity_poly.pdbx_seq_one_letter_code
_entity_poly.pdbx_strand_id
1 'polypeptide(L)'
;MDFITFNESVKTKLKQIDAEYRGIYKTYTPSLEELKFKAFLDDIWKPRYESDDLSEKLYAYGNIQVFFHYSKDTSVHISKIFSLRKLHPKKPSTAPLWYMLFRLSQEIAECNIYLCPNIMYHSGTTPCEKNVIASNCYFVDIDNANTKKPVYNMNQESIKKYLKKNYPIYSELKPKYILMSGRGLHLYFILEHTEMLASSNKTKPIKKVHKWITSDLITLYEADRACKNLNRLMRIPYSTNNKVNLQTKLYITDDKGHHSISEIIDTIKRHKTCKNEEDNSQQFYDIAEAAKELNASGAETDNKADSASSRDITKKRNNNHGISSLCKIRKADLEKWFMHHLDDLDGRRHTFFWIYINNLKNMRTYKGIIYREAYSLNLQLVNPLSSNELDAIIESDKKIYRLTNGSIANMLLMTETEVHELRSIYTEAERQCRLEIKQQDKERRREERLEHNKEIRHKNWEKYFEYIRAHPENNYAVMAKDFGISKSYALLIRREFRKIFPDAS
;
A
#
# COMPACT_ATOMS: atom_id res chain seq x y z
N MET A 1 -18.58 11.94 -28.44
CA MET A 1 -17.19 11.53 -28.70
C MET A 1 -16.97 10.33 -27.82
N ASP A 2 -16.85 9.15 -28.42
CA ASP A 2 -16.54 7.93 -27.68
C ASP A 2 -15.07 7.95 -27.17
N PHE A 3 -14.74 6.98 -26.32
CA PHE A 3 -13.41 6.89 -25.72
C PHE A 3 -12.28 6.70 -26.75
N ILE A 4 -12.52 5.95 -27.83
CA ILE A 4 -11.52 5.70 -28.87
C ILE A 4 -11.18 7.00 -29.57
N THR A 5 -12.20 7.76 -29.96
CA THR A 5 -12.07 9.08 -30.60
C THR A 5 -11.38 10.08 -29.67
N PHE A 6 -11.71 10.07 -28.38
CA PHE A 6 -11.03 10.90 -27.38
C PHE A 6 -9.55 10.54 -27.26
N ASN A 7 -9.21 9.25 -27.15
CA ASN A 7 -7.83 8.78 -27.05
C ASN A 7 -7.00 9.19 -28.28
N GLU A 8 -7.54 9.04 -29.49
CA GLU A 8 -6.88 9.49 -30.71
C GLU A 8 -6.74 11.02 -30.79
N SER A 9 -7.71 11.77 -30.26
CA SER A 9 -7.60 13.23 -30.11
C SER A 9 -6.44 13.61 -29.20
N VAL A 10 -6.30 13.00 -28.01
CA VAL A 10 -5.19 13.26 -27.09
C VAL A 10 -3.84 12.91 -27.74
N LYS A 11 -3.73 11.76 -28.42
CA LYS A 11 -2.50 11.36 -29.13
C LYS A 11 -2.13 12.36 -30.23
N THR A 12 -3.12 12.80 -31.00
CA THR A 12 -2.94 13.80 -32.06
C THR A 12 -2.45 15.11 -31.48
N LYS A 13 -3.06 15.54 -30.36
CA LYS A 13 -2.67 16.75 -29.65
C LYS A 13 -1.23 16.70 -29.14
N LEU A 14 -0.82 15.56 -28.59
CA LEU A 14 0.58 15.35 -28.17
C LEU A 14 1.58 15.44 -29.33
N LYS A 15 1.24 14.89 -30.50
CA LYS A 15 2.08 15.01 -31.69
C LYS A 15 2.21 16.47 -32.15
N GLN A 16 1.11 17.22 -32.07
CA GLN A 16 1.11 18.66 -32.40
C GLN A 16 2.01 19.44 -31.43
N ILE A 17 1.90 19.19 -30.12
CA ILE A 17 2.73 19.84 -29.10
C ILE A 17 4.23 19.53 -29.32
N ASP A 18 4.59 18.27 -29.64
CA ASP A 18 5.99 17.91 -29.95
C ASP A 18 6.51 18.60 -31.22
N ALA A 19 5.67 18.71 -32.25
CA ALA A 19 6.02 19.41 -33.49
C ALA A 19 6.20 20.92 -33.26
N GLU A 20 5.32 21.54 -32.48
CA GLU A 20 5.44 22.95 -32.09
C GLU A 20 6.75 23.19 -31.33
N TYR A 21 7.03 22.36 -30.33
CA TYR A 21 8.27 22.46 -29.54
C TYR A 21 9.51 22.37 -30.42
N ARG A 22 9.55 21.45 -31.40
CA ARG A 22 10.67 21.34 -32.36
C ARG A 22 10.92 22.62 -33.16
N GLY A 23 9.87 23.41 -33.41
CA GLY A 23 9.99 24.71 -34.07
C GLY A 23 10.61 25.79 -33.18
N ILE A 24 10.43 25.68 -31.85
CA ILE A 24 10.79 26.75 -30.91
C ILE A 24 11.92 26.38 -29.94
N TYR A 25 12.37 25.13 -29.84
CA TYR A 25 13.23 24.64 -28.73
C TYR A 25 14.52 25.44 -28.53
N LYS A 26 15.07 26.04 -29.59
CA LYS A 26 16.30 26.85 -29.52
C LYS A 26 16.10 28.22 -28.87
N THR A 27 14.90 28.77 -28.98
CA THR A 27 14.54 30.12 -28.47
C THR A 27 13.52 30.04 -27.34
N TYR A 28 13.07 28.84 -26.99
CA TYR A 28 12.03 28.61 -26.00
C TYR A 28 12.52 29.00 -24.61
N THR A 29 11.76 29.90 -23.98
CA THR A 29 11.97 30.35 -22.60
C THR A 29 10.72 29.99 -21.80
N PRO A 30 10.81 29.10 -20.78
CA PRO A 30 9.65 28.75 -19.98
C PRO A 30 9.12 29.94 -19.17
N SER A 31 7.80 30.07 -19.14
CA SER A 31 7.08 30.97 -18.23
C SER A 31 7.27 30.56 -16.76
N LEU A 32 6.92 31.47 -15.84
CA LEU A 32 6.99 31.18 -14.41
C LEU A 32 6.12 29.96 -14.01
N GLU A 33 4.94 29.81 -14.62
CA GLU A 33 4.04 28.67 -14.35
C GLU A 33 4.61 27.36 -14.88
N GLU A 34 5.23 27.38 -16.06
CA GLU A 34 5.95 26.23 -16.62
C GLU A 34 7.13 25.82 -15.73
N LEU A 35 7.88 26.77 -15.20
CA LEU A 35 8.97 26.50 -14.25
C LEU A 35 8.44 25.87 -12.96
N LYS A 36 7.34 26.39 -12.39
CA LYS A 36 6.70 25.83 -11.20
C LYS A 36 6.19 24.40 -11.47
N PHE A 37 5.56 24.18 -12.61
CA PHE A 37 5.07 22.87 -13.03
C PHE A 37 6.21 21.87 -13.19
N LYS A 38 7.28 22.28 -13.89
CA LYS A 38 8.48 21.47 -14.07
C LYS A 38 9.10 21.09 -12.72
N ALA A 39 9.28 22.05 -11.82
CA ALA A 39 9.83 21.83 -10.49
C ALA A 39 8.97 20.82 -9.69
N PHE A 40 7.65 20.97 -9.73
CA PHE A 40 6.72 20.03 -9.11
C PHE A 40 6.89 18.61 -9.64
N LEU A 41 6.91 18.43 -10.97
CA LEU A 41 7.07 17.10 -11.58
C LEU A 41 8.45 16.48 -11.30
N ASP A 42 9.51 17.28 -11.35
CA ASP A 42 10.86 16.84 -10.99
C ASP A 42 10.89 16.37 -9.53
N ASP A 43 10.26 17.11 -8.61
CA ASP A 43 10.26 16.74 -7.20
C ASP A 43 9.49 15.45 -6.89
N ILE A 44 8.36 15.19 -7.54
CA ILE A 44 7.55 13.99 -7.27
C ILE A 44 8.04 12.74 -8.01
N TRP A 45 8.78 12.87 -9.11
CA TRP A 45 9.11 11.71 -9.97
C TRP A 45 10.57 11.56 -10.36
N LYS A 46 11.44 12.56 -10.18
CA LYS A 46 12.88 12.36 -10.34
C LYS A 46 13.40 11.61 -9.11
N PRO A 47 13.93 10.38 -9.27
CA PRO A 47 14.49 9.68 -8.13
C PRO A 47 15.71 10.43 -7.55
N ARG A 48 15.86 10.36 -6.23
CA ARG A 48 16.90 10.99 -5.42
C ARG A 48 17.61 9.90 -4.62
N TYR A 49 18.65 9.34 -5.22
CA TYR A 49 19.55 8.36 -4.60
C TYR A 49 20.96 8.91 -4.56
N GLU A 50 21.74 8.40 -3.60
CA GLU A 50 23.19 8.61 -3.55
C GLU A 50 23.93 7.78 -4.62
N SER A 51 23.28 6.73 -5.15
CA SER A 51 23.82 5.83 -6.17
C SER A 51 23.15 6.04 -7.54
N ASP A 52 23.96 6.29 -8.57
CA ASP A 52 23.51 6.42 -9.96
C ASP A 52 22.88 5.12 -10.51
N ASP A 53 23.36 3.94 -10.08
CA ASP A 53 22.87 2.63 -10.56
C ASP A 53 21.42 2.35 -10.13
N LEU A 54 21.02 2.76 -8.91
CA LEU A 54 19.63 2.66 -8.45
C LEU A 54 18.70 3.59 -9.22
N SER A 55 19.18 4.80 -9.53
CA SER A 55 18.45 5.77 -10.35
C SER A 55 18.19 5.20 -11.74
N GLU A 56 19.20 4.61 -12.39
CA GLU A 56 19.06 3.98 -13.70
C GLU A 56 18.10 2.79 -13.69
N LYS A 57 18.16 1.92 -12.67
CA LYS A 57 17.22 0.81 -12.49
C LYS A 57 15.78 1.32 -12.36
N LEU A 58 15.54 2.38 -11.59
CA LEU A 58 14.20 2.97 -11.49
C LEU A 58 13.73 3.65 -12.78
N TYR A 59 14.62 4.27 -13.54
CA TYR A 59 14.26 4.75 -14.89
C TYR A 59 13.97 3.60 -15.85
N ALA A 60 14.56 2.42 -15.65
CA ALA A 60 14.28 1.24 -16.46
C ALA A 60 12.92 0.60 -16.13
N TYR A 61 12.52 0.56 -14.85
CA TYR A 61 11.32 -0.16 -14.40
C TYR A 61 10.13 0.75 -14.04
N GLY A 62 10.38 1.98 -13.63
CA GLY A 62 9.41 2.96 -13.17
C GLY A 62 8.80 3.76 -14.31
N ASN A 63 7.51 4.04 -14.20
CA ASN A 63 6.81 4.92 -15.13
C ASN A 63 5.98 5.96 -14.42
N ILE A 64 5.96 7.14 -15.03
CA ILE A 64 4.96 8.16 -14.76
C ILE A 64 3.66 7.72 -15.43
N GLN A 65 2.59 7.61 -14.64
CA GLN A 65 1.28 7.26 -15.16
C GLN A 65 0.35 8.47 -15.08
N VAL A 66 -0.14 8.87 -16.24
CA VAL A 66 -1.12 9.94 -16.39
C VAL A 66 -2.44 9.32 -16.81
N PHE A 67 -3.48 9.70 -16.09
CA PHE A 67 -4.83 9.17 -16.23
C PHE A 67 -5.76 10.29 -16.66
N PHE A 68 -6.63 9.96 -17.62
CA PHE A 68 -7.66 10.87 -18.09
C PHE A 68 -9.00 10.29 -17.68
N HIS A 69 -9.79 11.11 -17.03
CA HIS A 69 -11.16 10.78 -16.68
C HIS A 69 -12.09 11.58 -17.58
N TYR A 70 -12.70 10.84 -18.49
CA TYR A 70 -13.68 11.34 -19.43
C TYR A 70 -15.06 10.79 -19.03
N SER A 71 -16.03 11.69 -18.85
CA SER A 71 -17.40 11.35 -18.48
C SER A 71 -18.33 12.15 -19.37
N LYS A 72 -18.85 11.54 -20.44
CA LYS A 72 -19.85 12.18 -21.33
C LYS A 72 -21.27 11.67 -21.11
N ASP A 73 -21.41 10.45 -20.61
CA ASP A 73 -22.67 9.80 -20.26
C ASP A 73 -22.46 9.04 -18.95
N THR A 74 -23.53 8.55 -18.32
CA THR A 74 -23.59 7.87 -17.00
C THR A 74 -22.61 6.69 -16.77
N SER A 75 -21.75 6.36 -17.75
CA SER A 75 -20.62 5.45 -17.63
C SER A 75 -19.31 6.20 -17.37
N VAL A 76 -18.74 5.97 -16.19
CA VAL A 76 -17.44 6.51 -15.78
C VAL A 76 -16.31 5.67 -16.40
N HIS A 77 -15.54 6.24 -17.32
CA HIS A 77 -14.34 5.62 -17.86
C HIS A 77 -13.08 6.33 -17.36
N ILE A 78 -12.38 5.71 -16.41
CA ILE A 78 -11.00 6.07 -16.05
C ILE A 78 -10.08 5.17 -16.86
N SER A 79 -9.38 5.75 -17.83
CA SER A 79 -8.46 5.00 -18.68
C SER A 79 -7.04 5.53 -18.55
N LYS A 80 -6.08 4.60 -18.45
CA LYS A 80 -4.66 4.90 -18.59
C LYS A 80 -4.39 5.22 -20.06
N ILE A 81 -3.91 6.42 -20.36
CA ILE A 81 -3.60 6.79 -21.74
C ILE A 81 -2.09 6.64 -22.02
N PHE A 82 -1.23 7.02 -21.08
CA PHE A 82 0.22 6.93 -21.28
C PHE A 82 0.98 6.38 -20.07
N SER A 83 2.07 5.67 -20.37
CA SER A 83 3.08 5.20 -19.43
C SER A 83 4.42 5.75 -19.89
N LEU A 84 5.10 6.50 -19.04
CA LEU A 84 6.23 7.30 -19.48
C LEU A 84 7.52 6.89 -18.75
N ARG A 85 8.59 6.69 -19.53
CA ARG A 85 9.89 6.22 -19.02
C ARG A 85 10.83 7.36 -18.58
N LYS A 86 10.74 8.57 -19.15
CA LYS A 86 11.63 9.71 -18.82
C LYS A 86 10.92 11.07 -18.93
N LEU A 87 11.15 11.93 -17.93
CA LEU A 87 10.69 13.34 -17.89
C LEU A 87 11.43 14.22 -18.91
N HIS A 88 12.72 13.95 -19.09
CA HIS A 88 13.61 14.73 -19.94
C HIS A 88 14.13 13.84 -21.09
N PRO A 89 13.97 14.26 -22.35
CA PRO A 89 14.40 13.50 -23.51
C PRO A 89 15.91 13.61 -23.69
N LYS A 90 16.50 12.63 -24.39
CA LYS A 90 17.94 12.67 -24.72
C LYS A 90 18.29 13.75 -25.74
N LYS A 91 17.35 14.12 -26.62
CA LYS A 91 17.54 15.10 -27.68
C LYS A 91 16.88 16.42 -27.29
N PRO A 92 17.58 17.56 -27.33
CA PRO A 92 16.99 18.87 -27.04
C PRO A 92 15.83 19.25 -27.96
N SER A 93 15.81 18.71 -29.18
CA SER A 93 14.74 18.96 -30.15
C SER A 93 13.44 18.21 -29.84
N THR A 94 13.44 17.24 -28.93
CA THR A 94 12.21 16.52 -28.55
C THR A 94 11.55 17.23 -27.39
N ALA A 95 10.24 17.42 -27.43
CA ALA A 95 9.53 18.07 -26.33
C ALA A 95 9.74 17.32 -25.03
N PRO A 96 10.17 18.01 -23.95
CA PRO A 96 10.24 17.36 -22.67
C PRO A 96 8.83 17.06 -22.16
N LEU A 97 8.71 15.97 -21.42
CA LEU A 97 7.39 15.48 -21.01
C LEU A 97 6.66 16.48 -20.12
N TRP A 98 7.39 17.17 -19.23
CA TRP A 98 6.78 18.19 -18.38
C TRP A 98 6.13 19.29 -19.23
N TYR A 99 6.73 19.65 -20.38
CA TYR A 99 6.17 20.63 -21.30
C TYR A 99 4.92 20.08 -21.97
N MET A 100 4.97 18.85 -22.48
CA MET A 100 3.81 18.19 -23.08
C MET A 100 2.63 18.09 -22.10
N LEU A 101 2.88 17.73 -20.84
CA LEU A 101 1.85 17.64 -19.81
C LEU A 101 1.31 19.00 -19.39
N PHE A 102 2.16 20.02 -19.28
CA PHE A 102 1.73 21.38 -19.01
C PHE A 102 0.78 21.86 -20.11
N ARG A 103 1.18 21.74 -21.37
CA ARG A 103 0.37 22.12 -22.53
C ARG A 103 -0.94 21.35 -22.60
N LEU A 104 -0.91 20.02 -22.41
CA LEU A 104 -2.13 19.22 -22.31
C LEU A 104 -3.07 19.68 -21.19
N SER A 105 -2.52 20.07 -20.03
CA SER A 105 -3.33 20.54 -18.91
C SER A 105 -4.09 21.83 -19.22
N GLN A 106 -3.52 22.69 -20.07
CA GLN A 106 -4.15 23.94 -20.53
C GLN A 106 -5.17 23.71 -21.64
N GLU A 107 -4.86 22.78 -22.55
CA GLU A 107 -5.54 22.70 -23.85
C GLU A 107 -6.66 21.66 -23.92
N ILE A 108 -6.83 20.82 -22.89
CA ILE A 108 -7.92 19.82 -22.83
C ILE A 108 -8.83 20.11 -21.64
N ALA A 109 -9.88 20.90 -21.87
CA ALA A 109 -10.87 21.25 -20.87
C ALA A 109 -11.97 20.19 -20.71
N GLU A 110 -12.12 19.27 -21.67
CA GLU A 110 -13.23 18.31 -21.72
C GLU A 110 -13.03 17.10 -20.80
N CYS A 111 -11.89 16.99 -20.13
CA CYS A 111 -11.60 15.88 -19.22
C CYS A 111 -10.88 16.31 -17.94
N ASN A 112 -11.04 15.52 -16.88
CA ASN A 112 -10.21 15.68 -15.70
C ASN A 112 -8.92 14.89 -15.88
N ILE A 113 -7.77 15.55 -15.67
CA ILE A 113 -6.46 14.93 -15.78
C ILE A 113 -5.89 14.65 -14.39
N TYR A 114 -5.44 13.43 -14.19
CA TYR A 114 -4.87 12.96 -12.93
C TYR A 114 -3.51 12.31 -13.14
N LEU A 115 -2.74 12.28 -12.07
CA LEU A 115 -1.46 11.59 -11.95
C LEU A 115 -1.40 10.83 -10.64
N CYS A 116 -0.56 9.80 -10.56
CA CYS A 116 -0.18 9.23 -9.28
C CYS A 116 1.16 9.84 -8.85
N PRO A 117 1.24 10.49 -7.67
CA PRO A 117 2.51 11.07 -7.22
C PRO A 117 3.61 10.02 -7.00
N ASN A 118 3.24 8.77 -6.68
CA ASN A 118 4.18 7.68 -6.49
C ASN A 118 4.58 7.00 -7.81
N ILE A 119 5.78 6.41 -7.82
CA ILE A 119 6.38 5.76 -8.99
C ILE A 119 5.87 4.31 -9.09
N MET A 120 5.39 3.91 -10.26
CA MET A 120 4.79 2.58 -10.50
C MET A 120 5.53 1.75 -11.56
N TYR A 121 5.36 0.42 -11.52
CA TYR A 121 5.88 -0.52 -12.53
C TYR A 121 5.31 -0.27 -13.92
N HIS A 122 6.19 -0.46 -14.92
CA HIS A 122 5.89 -0.38 -16.35
C HIS A 122 4.70 -1.22 -16.81
N SER A 123 4.57 -2.45 -16.28
CA SER A 123 3.57 -3.43 -16.71
C SER A 123 2.17 -3.21 -16.13
N GLY A 124 1.97 -2.23 -15.23
CA GLY A 124 0.65 -1.96 -14.66
C GLY A 124 -0.24 -1.20 -15.63
N THR A 125 -1.21 -1.87 -16.27
CA THR A 125 -2.26 -1.22 -17.08
C THR A 125 -3.32 -0.51 -16.20
N THR A 126 -3.45 -0.91 -14.94
CA THR A 126 -4.38 -0.36 -13.95
C THR A 126 -3.62 0.16 -12.74
N PRO A 127 -4.00 1.32 -12.17
CA PRO A 127 -3.41 1.81 -10.93
C PRO A 127 -3.78 0.82 -9.81
N CYS A 128 -2.78 0.09 -9.32
CA CYS A 128 -2.94 -0.87 -8.24
C CYS A 128 -1.79 -0.67 -7.26
N GLU A 129 -2.10 -0.69 -5.96
CA GLU A 129 -1.10 -0.47 -4.91
C GLU A 129 0.08 -1.45 -4.98
N LYS A 130 -0.16 -2.68 -5.49
CA LYS A 130 0.89 -3.69 -5.70
C LYS A 130 1.95 -3.25 -6.72
N ASN A 131 1.60 -2.31 -7.61
CA ASN A 131 2.46 -1.82 -8.68
C ASN A 131 3.31 -0.61 -8.25
N VAL A 132 3.11 -0.07 -7.05
CA VAL A 132 3.94 1.04 -6.53
C VAL A 132 5.33 0.51 -6.20
N ILE A 133 6.34 1.11 -6.83
CA ILE A 133 7.77 0.78 -6.68
C ILE A 133 8.42 1.71 -5.69
N ALA A 134 8.10 3.00 -5.74
CA ALA A 134 8.84 3.99 -4.98
C ALA A 134 8.00 5.25 -4.72
N SER A 135 8.44 6.05 -3.75
CA SER A 135 7.80 7.30 -3.37
C SER A 135 8.83 8.39 -3.11
N ASN A 136 8.54 9.59 -3.61
CA ASN A 136 9.31 10.81 -3.38
C ASN A 136 8.56 11.80 -2.50
N CYS A 137 7.33 11.47 -2.09
CA CYS A 137 6.48 12.39 -1.37
C CYS A 137 5.38 11.68 -0.61
N TYR A 138 4.98 12.25 0.52
CA TYR A 138 3.65 12.03 1.08
C TYR A 138 2.69 13.09 0.53
N PHE A 139 1.43 12.71 0.39
CA PHE A 139 0.40 13.62 -0.07
C PHE A 139 -0.92 13.35 0.66
N VAL A 140 -1.70 14.42 0.87
CA VAL A 140 -3.03 14.36 1.47
C VAL A 140 -3.99 15.26 0.69
N ASP A 141 -5.28 14.94 0.74
CA ASP A 141 -6.35 15.64 0.03
C ASP A 141 -7.37 16.18 1.03
N ILE A 142 -7.33 17.50 1.28
CA ILE A 142 -8.28 18.16 2.17
C ILE A 142 -9.50 18.54 1.32
N ASP A 143 -10.53 17.70 1.41
CA ASP A 143 -11.83 17.92 0.79
C ASP A 143 -12.67 18.89 1.63
N ASN A 144 -13.46 19.74 0.96
CA ASN A 144 -14.44 20.62 1.59
C ASN A 144 -13.91 21.39 2.81
N ALA A 145 -12.78 22.08 2.63
CA ALA A 145 -12.25 23.00 3.65
C ALA A 145 -13.40 23.87 4.18
N ASN A 146 -13.71 23.74 5.48
CA ASN A 146 -14.87 24.35 6.10
C ASN A 146 -14.63 25.86 6.31
N THR A 147 -14.65 26.58 5.19
CA THR A 147 -14.23 27.98 5.09
C THR A 147 -15.41 28.85 4.69
N LYS A 148 -15.60 29.98 5.40
CA LYS A 148 -16.61 31.01 5.04
C LYS A 148 -16.45 31.54 3.62
N LYS A 149 -15.23 31.49 3.05
CA LYS A 149 -14.94 31.82 1.65
C LYS A 149 -14.50 30.55 0.94
N PRO A 150 -15.02 30.23 -0.26
CA PRO A 150 -14.55 29.06 -1.01
C PRO A 150 -13.03 29.08 -1.21
N VAL A 151 -12.37 27.94 -1.04
CA VAL A 151 -10.90 27.79 -1.19
C VAL A 151 -10.41 28.32 -2.53
N TYR A 152 -11.18 28.17 -3.61
CA TYR A 152 -10.77 28.60 -4.95
C TYR A 152 -10.50 30.11 -5.08
N ASN A 153 -11.04 30.91 -4.16
CA ASN A 153 -10.83 32.36 -4.11
C ASN A 153 -9.62 32.77 -3.24
N MET A 154 -8.95 31.82 -2.60
CA MET A 154 -7.82 32.10 -1.74
C MET A 154 -6.53 32.24 -2.55
N ASN A 155 -5.79 33.31 -2.29
CA ASN A 155 -4.40 33.43 -2.73
C ASN A 155 -3.47 32.60 -1.82
N GLN A 156 -2.19 32.48 -2.19
CA GLN A 156 -1.19 31.72 -1.44
C GLN A 156 -1.16 32.07 0.06
N GLU A 157 -1.11 33.37 0.39
CA GLU A 157 -1.06 33.82 1.79
C GLU A 157 -2.33 33.47 2.58
N SER A 158 -3.49 33.57 1.93
CA SER A 158 -4.77 33.18 2.53
C SER A 158 -4.83 31.68 2.81
N ILE A 159 -4.29 30.85 1.90
CA ILE A 159 -4.19 29.40 2.09
C ILE A 159 -3.23 29.07 3.24
N LYS A 160 -2.04 29.70 3.29
CA LYS A 160 -1.09 29.50 4.40
C LYS A 160 -1.72 29.86 5.75
N LYS A 161 -2.42 31.00 5.83
CA LYS A 161 -3.13 31.43 7.03
C LYS A 161 -4.25 30.46 7.41
N TYR A 162 -4.99 29.95 6.42
CA TYR A 162 -6.01 28.92 6.64
C TYR A 162 -5.38 27.65 7.21
N LEU A 163 -4.31 27.13 6.61
CA LEU A 163 -3.67 25.90 7.06
C LEU A 163 -3.09 26.05 8.47
N LYS A 164 -2.38 27.16 8.75
CA LYS A 164 -1.83 27.45 10.09
C LYS A 164 -2.90 27.57 11.16
N LYS A 165 -4.08 28.11 10.81
CA LYS A 165 -5.19 28.29 11.76
C LYS A 165 -5.89 26.96 12.10
N ASN A 166 -6.08 26.08 11.11
CA ASN A 166 -6.92 24.90 11.27
C ASN A 166 -6.11 23.63 11.57
N TYR A 167 -4.83 23.59 11.20
CA TYR A 167 -3.99 22.40 11.35
C TYR A 167 -2.70 22.77 12.10
N PRO A 168 -2.61 22.49 13.41
CA PRO A 168 -1.44 22.81 14.22
C PRO A 168 -0.14 22.24 13.66
N ILE A 169 -0.18 21.04 13.07
CA ILE A 169 0.98 20.41 12.44
C ILE A 169 1.61 21.26 11.31
N TYR A 170 0.84 22.13 10.67
CA TYR A 170 1.33 22.96 9.58
C TYR A 170 2.46 23.92 10.00
N SER A 171 2.54 24.34 11.27
CA SER A 171 3.64 25.22 11.69
C SER A 171 5.00 24.51 11.73
N GLU A 172 5.00 23.20 11.97
CA GLU A 172 6.20 22.39 12.13
C GLU A 172 6.52 21.58 10.87
N LEU A 173 5.49 21.02 10.21
CA LEU A 173 5.61 20.26 8.98
C LEU A 173 4.84 20.93 7.85
N LYS A 174 5.58 21.64 6.98
CA LYS A 174 4.99 22.39 5.86
C LYS A 174 5.11 21.59 4.56
N PRO A 175 4.02 21.45 3.78
CA PRO A 175 4.12 20.91 2.43
C PRO A 175 4.90 21.87 1.53
N LYS A 176 5.71 21.35 0.62
CA LYS A 176 6.44 22.15 -0.38
C LYS A 176 5.50 22.69 -1.45
N TYR A 177 4.53 21.85 -1.85
CA TYR A 177 3.53 22.22 -2.85
C TYR A 177 2.13 22.12 -2.29
N ILE A 178 1.32 23.11 -2.65
CA ILE A 178 -0.12 23.12 -2.38
C ILE A 178 -0.83 23.25 -3.72
N LEU A 179 -1.61 22.25 -4.09
CA LEU A 179 -2.44 22.28 -5.28
C LEU A 179 -3.88 22.57 -4.89
N MET A 180 -4.40 23.70 -5.35
CA MET A 180 -5.81 24.03 -5.22
C MET A 180 -6.60 23.27 -6.29
N SER A 181 -7.40 22.30 -5.87
CA SER A 181 -8.11 21.37 -6.75
C SER A 181 -9.44 21.92 -7.28
N GLY A 182 -9.83 23.10 -6.81
CA GLY A 182 -11.12 23.77 -7.07
C GLY A 182 -12.06 23.72 -5.87
N ARG A 183 -12.24 22.55 -5.23
CA ARG A 183 -13.04 22.42 -3.99
C ARG A 183 -12.21 22.17 -2.74
N GLY A 184 -10.97 21.73 -2.90
CA GLY A 184 -10.09 21.34 -1.80
C GLY A 184 -8.63 21.70 -2.06
N LEU A 185 -7.76 21.19 -1.19
CA LEU A 185 -6.32 21.41 -1.22
C LEU A 185 -5.60 20.05 -1.22
N HIS A 186 -4.73 19.82 -2.20
CA HIS A 186 -3.77 18.73 -2.11
C HIS A 186 -2.47 19.27 -1.54
N LEU A 187 -1.98 18.65 -0.47
CA LEU A 187 -0.71 19.01 0.16
C LEU A 187 0.34 17.96 -0.21
N TYR A 188 1.53 18.39 -0.63
CA TYR A 188 2.64 17.49 -0.97
C TYR A 188 3.87 17.77 -0.10
N PHE A 189 4.28 16.76 0.67
CA PHE A 189 5.47 16.74 1.51
C PHE A 189 6.55 15.98 0.75
N ILE A 190 7.50 16.69 0.17
CA ILE A 190 8.53 16.11 -0.69
C ILE A 190 9.65 15.54 0.18
N LEU A 191 10.11 14.33 -0.11
CA LEU A 191 11.14 13.62 0.63
C LEU A 191 12.54 13.95 0.10
N GLU A 192 13.53 13.98 0.99
CA GLU A 192 14.95 14.18 0.63
C GLU A 192 15.45 13.03 -0.27
N HIS A 193 15.09 11.80 0.08
CA HIS A 193 15.47 10.60 -0.62
C HIS A 193 14.25 9.84 -1.17
N THR A 194 14.47 9.07 -2.23
CA THR A 194 13.44 8.20 -2.79
C THR A 194 13.30 6.91 -1.99
N GLU A 195 12.09 6.65 -1.52
CA GLU A 195 11.77 5.46 -0.73
C GLU A 195 11.39 4.27 -1.60
N MET A 196 12.04 3.13 -1.37
CA MET A 196 11.77 1.90 -2.10
C MET A 196 10.62 1.10 -1.51
N LEU A 197 9.53 1.06 -2.26
CA LEU A 197 8.28 0.38 -1.97
C LEU A 197 8.05 -0.86 -2.86
N ALA A 198 9.01 -1.33 -3.66
CA ALA A 198 8.83 -2.54 -4.47
C ALA A 198 8.60 -3.76 -3.56
N SER A 199 7.48 -4.49 -3.70
CA SER A 199 7.08 -5.57 -2.78
C SER A 199 8.12 -6.71 -2.70
N SER A 200 8.99 -6.67 -1.69
CA SER A 200 9.91 -7.73 -1.29
C SER A 200 9.77 -7.97 0.21
N ASN A 201 10.39 -9.03 0.75
CA ASN A 201 10.38 -9.21 2.22
C ASN A 201 11.13 -8.06 2.93
N LYS A 202 12.09 -7.41 2.27
CA LYS A 202 12.89 -6.31 2.82
C LYS A 202 12.11 -4.98 2.88
N THR A 203 11.19 -4.74 1.95
CA THR A 203 10.43 -3.47 1.85
C THR A 203 9.06 -3.50 2.53
N LYS A 204 8.62 -4.66 3.04
CA LYS A 204 7.38 -4.77 3.82
C LYS A 204 7.33 -3.85 5.04
N PRO A 205 8.40 -3.73 5.85
CA PRO A 205 8.44 -2.79 6.97
C PRO A 205 8.33 -1.34 6.48
N ILE A 206 9.07 -0.98 5.43
CA ILE A 206 9.03 0.35 4.81
C ILE A 206 7.61 0.70 4.36
N LYS A 207 6.91 -0.21 3.66
CA LYS A 207 5.50 0.00 3.29
C LYS A 207 4.59 0.23 4.49
N LYS A 208 4.83 -0.47 5.61
CA LYS A 208 4.03 -0.26 6.83
C LYS A 208 4.28 1.13 7.41
N VAL A 209 5.53 1.58 7.47
CA VAL A 209 5.89 2.94 7.92
C VAL A 209 5.23 3.98 7.02
N HIS A 210 5.31 3.84 5.69
CA HIS A 210 4.62 4.75 4.78
C HIS A 210 3.11 4.79 5.02
N LYS A 211 2.46 3.63 5.17
CA LYS A 211 1.02 3.58 5.46
C LYS A 211 0.67 4.21 6.81
N TRP A 212 1.53 4.08 7.82
CA TRP A 212 1.37 4.70 9.13
C TRP A 212 1.47 6.22 9.01
N ILE A 213 2.56 6.74 8.43
CA ILE A 213 2.78 8.17 8.18
C ILE A 213 1.59 8.76 7.41
N THR A 214 1.19 8.13 6.30
CA THR A 214 0.05 8.62 5.51
C THR A 214 -1.25 8.60 6.31
N SER A 215 -1.50 7.56 7.12
CA SER A 215 -2.71 7.49 7.95
C SER A 215 -2.73 8.62 8.99
N ASP A 216 -1.59 8.95 9.56
CA ASP A 216 -1.49 9.99 10.58
C ASP A 216 -1.56 11.38 10.00
N LEU A 217 -0.92 11.63 8.86
CA LEU A 217 -1.11 12.88 8.12
C LEU A 217 -2.58 13.07 7.72
N ILE A 218 -3.28 12.00 7.31
CA ILE A 218 -4.71 12.06 7.02
C ILE A 218 -5.51 12.48 8.26
N THR A 219 -5.21 11.89 9.43
CA THR A 219 -5.88 12.24 10.68
C THR A 219 -5.58 13.69 11.10
N LEU A 220 -4.32 14.11 11.05
CA LEU A 220 -3.88 15.43 11.50
C LEU A 220 -4.36 16.58 10.59
N TYR A 221 -4.55 16.30 9.29
CA TYR A 221 -5.12 17.26 8.34
C TYR A 221 -6.61 17.04 8.05
N GLU A 222 -7.27 16.11 8.75
CA GLU A 222 -8.68 15.75 8.51
C GLU A 222 -8.99 15.48 7.01
N ALA A 223 -8.05 14.81 6.32
CA ALA A 223 -8.06 14.63 4.87
C ALA A 223 -8.86 13.39 4.40
N ASP A 224 -9.05 13.24 3.09
CA ASP A 224 -9.68 12.06 2.48
C ASP A 224 -8.88 10.78 2.80
N ARG A 225 -9.55 9.85 3.49
CA ARG A 225 -9.03 8.53 3.86
C ARG A 225 -8.56 7.71 2.65
N ALA A 226 -9.08 7.97 1.46
CA ALA A 226 -8.65 7.28 0.25
C ALA A 226 -7.20 7.58 -0.15
N CYS A 227 -6.59 8.67 0.36
CA CYS A 227 -5.16 8.96 0.18
C CYS A 227 -4.24 7.95 0.89
N LYS A 228 -4.77 7.11 1.78
CA LYS A 228 -4.03 5.98 2.39
C LYS A 228 -3.54 4.97 1.35
N ASN A 229 -4.18 4.92 0.19
CA ASN A 229 -3.78 4.06 -0.92
C ASN A 229 -2.61 4.71 -1.68
N LEU A 230 -1.47 4.04 -1.72
CA LEU A 230 -0.25 4.59 -2.35
C LEU A 230 -0.38 4.81 -3.87
N ASN A 231 -1.38 4.22 -4.52
CA ASN A 231 -1.68 4.42 -5.94
C ASN A 231 -2.79 5.47 -6.18
N ARG A 232 -3.13 6.29 -5.18
CA ARG A 232 -4.16 7.31 -5.30
C ARG A 232 -3.83 8.28 -6.44
N LEU A 233 -4.87 8.64 -7.18
CA LEU A 233 -4.79 9.59 -8.29
C LEU A 233 -5.10 10.99 -7.79
N MET A 234 -4.17 11.92 -8.03
CA MET A 234 -4.26 13.33 -7.69
C MET A 234 -4.38 14.15 -8.97
N ARG A 235 -5.07 15.29 -8.92
CA ARG A 235 -5.20 16.18 -10.08
C ARG A 235 -3.83 16.72 -10.50
N ILE A 236 -3.66 16.92 -11.80
CA ILE A 236 -2.49 17.62 -12.31
C ILE A 236 -2.66 19.14 -12.15
N PRO A 237 -1.61 19.89 -11.81
CA PRO A 237 -1.67 21.34 -11.80
C PRO A 237 -2.09 21.95 -13.13
N TYR A 238 -2.73 23.12 -13.04
CA TYR A 238 -3.24 23.92 -14.16
C TYR A 238 -4.27 23.24 -15.07
N SER A 239 -4.74 22.03 -14.71
CA SER A 239 -5.86 21.39 -15.42
C SER A 239 -7.22 21.94 -15.00
N THR A 240 -8.20 21.81 -15.89
CA THR A 240 -9.60 22.12 -15.56
C THR A 240 -10.21 21.01 -14.70
N ASN A 241 -10.83 21.40 -13.59
CA ASN A 241 -11.71 20.53 -12.81
C ASN A 241 -13.14 20.66 -13.31
N ASN A 242 -13.57 19.71 -14.14
CA ASN A 242 -14.88 19.76 -14.79
C ASN A 242 -16.06 19.62 -13.82
N LYS A 243 -15.82 19.18 -12.57
CA LYS A 243 -16.87 19.13 -11.54
C LYS A 243 -17.29 20.52 -11.06
N VAL A 244 -16.43 21.53 -11.23
CA VAL A 244 -16.68 22.93 -10.83
C VAL A 244 -16.36 23.94 -11.92
N ASN A 245 -15.86 23.47 -13.06
CA ASN A 245 -15.38 24.30 -14.15
C ASN A 245 -14.34 25.36 -13.72
N LEU A 246 -13.40 24.96 -12.87
CA LEU A 246 -12.32 25.82 -12.38
C LEU A 246 -10.96 25.20 -12.70
N GLN A 247 -10.01 26.04 -13.11
CA GLN A 247 -8.63 25.63 -13.30
C GLN A 247 -7.93 25.44 -11.95
N THR A 248 -7.16 24.36 -11.81
CA THR A 248 -6.36 24.12 -10.61
C THR A 248 -5.16 25.07 -10.55
N LYS A 249 -4.73 25.45 -9.34
CA LYS A 249 -3.60 26.37 -9.15
C LYS A 249 -2.53 25.75 -8.26
N LEU A 250 -1.27 25.85 -8.68
CA LEU A 250 -0.11 25.38 -7.93
C LEU A 250 0.53 26.53 -7.16
N TYR A 251 0.67 26.33 -5.86
CA TYR A 251 1.39 27.23 -4.96
C TYR A 251 2.63 26.52 -4.42
N ILE A 252 3.72 27.26 -4.32
CA ILE A 252 4.99 26.81 -3.74
C ILE A 252 5.14 27.53 -2.41
N THR A 253 5.42 26.80 -1.34
CA THR A 253 5.67 27.41 -0.03
C THR A 253 7.11 27.92 0.03
N ASP A 254 7.34 29.03 0.74
CA ASP A 254 8.62 29.76 0.72
C ASP A 254 9.73 29.10 1.57
N ASP A 255 9.47 27.91 2.14
CA ASP A 255 10.41 27.22 3.01
C ASP A 255 11.27 26.20 2.22
N LYS A 256 12.59 26.19 2.51
CA LYS A 256 13.46 25.04 2.23
C LYS A 256 12.94 23.88 3.11
N GLY A 257 12.61 22.70 2.64
CA GLY A 257 12.72 22.11 1.32
C GLY A 257 12.14 20.71 1.40
N HIS A 258 12.91 19.73 0.95
CA HIS A 258 12.58 18.32 1.13
C HIS A 258 12.64 17.93 2.62
N HIS A 259 11.89 16.91 3.01
CA HIS A 259 11.74 16.42 4.39
C HIS A 259 12.43 15.08 4.53
N SER A 260 13.12 14.88 5.66
CA SER A 260 13.55 13.53 6.05
C SER A 260 12.36 12.74 6.60
N ILE A 261 12.37 11.42 6.49
CA ILE A 261 11.32 10.59 7.12
C ILE A 261 11.33 10.76 8.64
N SER A 262 12.52 10.83 9.24
CA SER A 262 12.68 10.99 10.68
C SER A 262 12.00 12.27 11.17
N GLU A 263 12.22 13.40 10.49
CA GLU A 263 11.57 14.68 10.78
C GLU A 263 10.03 14.58 10.74
N ILE A 264 9.49 13.93 9.71
CA ILE A 264 8.05 13.72 9.57
C ILE A 264 7.51 12.88 10.74
N ILE A 265 8.18 11.78 11.07
CA ILE A 265 7.79 10.90 12.17
C ILE A 265 7.80 11.66 13.50
N ASP A 266 8.89 12.37 13.80
CA ASP A 266 9.05 13.08 15.08
C ASP A 266 8.03 14.20 15.22
N THR A 267 7.71 14.89 14.13
CA THR A 267 6.66 15.91 14.12
C THR A 267 5.28 15.31 14.33
N ILE A 268 4.94 14.22 13.64
CA ILE A 268 3.67 13.49 13.86
C ILE A 268 3.54 13.05 15.33
N LYS A 269 4.62 12.49 15.91
CA LYS A 269 4.64 12.04 17.30
C LYS A 269 4.32 13.17 18.26
N ARG A 270 5.00 14.32 18.15
CA ARG A 270 4.77 15.50 19.00
C ARG A 270 3.31 15.95 18.97
N HIS A 271 2.68 15.93 17.79
CA HIS A 271 1.27 16.30 17.65
C HIS A 271 0.28 15.21 18.11
N LYS A 272 0.71 13.96 18.21
CA LYS A 272 -0.08 12.85 18.78
C LYS A 272 -0.02 12.76 20.29
N THR A 273 1.13 12.99 20.90
CA THR A 273 1.30 12.95 22.37
C THR A 273 0.46 13.98 23.13
N CYS A 274 -0.18 14.93 22.43
CA CYS A 274 -1.16 15.84 23.01
C CYS A 274 -2.61 15.29 23.04
N LYS A 275 -2.87 14.08 22.52
CA LYS A 275 -4.17 13.38 22.61
C LYS A 275 -3.91 11.88 22.80
N ASN A 276 -3.99 11.42 24.05
CA ASN A 276 -4.02 10.03 24.55
C ASN A 276 -3.84 8.92 23.49
N GLU A 277 -2.69 8.23 23.55
CA GLU A 277 -2.52 6.77 23.49
C GLU A 277 -1.03 6.46 23.29
N GLU A 278 -0.36 6.10 24.38
CA GLU A 278 0.92 5.40 24.36
C GLU A 278 0.66 3.94 23.98
N ASP A 279 0.68 3.62 22.69
CA ASP A 279 1.12 2.28 22.26
C ASP A 279 1.38 2.22 20.75
N ASN A 280 2.50 1.59 20.37
CA ASN A 280 3.04 1.34 19.02
C ASN A 280 4.11 2.31 18.45
N SER A 281 4.35 3.49 19.03
CA SER A 281 5.22 4.54 18.44
C SER A 281 6.72 4.21 18.40
N GLN A 282 7.21 3.43 19.37
CA GLN A 282 8.63 3.08 19.48
C GLN A 282 9.04 2.00 18.45
N GLN A 283 8.14 1.04 18.21
CA GLN A 283 8.35 -0.07 17.27
C GLN A 283 8.54 0.41 15.81
N PHE A 284 8.03 1.59 15.46
CA PHE A 284 8.20 2.20 14.14
C PHE A 284 9.52 2.97 13.98
N TYR A 285 10.07 3.51 15.08
CA TYR A 285 11.37 4.19 15.06
C TYR A 285 12.49 3.19 14.77
N ASP A 286 12.45 2.02 15.41
CA ASP A 286 13.42 0.95 15.18
C ASP A 286 13.41 0.39 13.74
N ILE A 287 12.25 0.44 13.06
CA ILE A 287 12.11 0.01 11.66
C ILE A 287 12.71 1.03 10.70
N ALA A 288 12.58 2.32 10.99
CA ALA A 288 13.15 3.40 10.18
C ALA A 288 14.67 3.47 10.32
N GLU A 289 15.19 3.22 11.52
CA GLU A 289 16.63 3.14 11.79
C GLU A 289 17.27 1.91 11.12
N ALA A 290 16.62 0.75 11.20
CA ALA A 290 17.05 -0.46 10.48
C ALA A 290 17.01 -0.31 8.95
N ALA A 291 16.14 0.55 8.40
CA ALA A 291 16.10 0.85 6.97
C ALA A 291 17.29 1.71 6.51
N LYS A 292 17.83 2.58 7.38
CA LYS A 292 19.06 3.36 7.11
C LYS A 292 20.28 2.46 7.03
N GLU A 293 20.43 1.47 7.92
CA GLU A 293 21.56 0.52 7.90
C GLU A 293 21.56 -0.41 6.67
N LEU A 294 20.37 -0.78 6.18
CA LEU A 294 20.21 -1.59 4.95
C LEU A 294 20.53 -0.82 3.67
N ASN A 295 20.40 0.51 3.68
CA ASN A 295 20.77 1.37 2.56
C ASN A 295 22.27 1.73 2.58
N ALA A 296 22.88 1.82 3.76
CA ALA A 296 24.31 2.07 3.91
C ALA A 296 25.19 0.85 3.56
N SER A 297 24.65 -0.36 3.71
CA SER A 297 25.33 -1.60 3.33
C SER A 297 24.98 -1.99 1.89
N GLY A 298 25.66 -1.36 0.92
CA GLY A 298 25.63 -1.78 -0.47
C GLY A 298 26.07 -3.25 -0.60
N ALA A 299 25.13 -4.19 -0.58
CA ALA A 299 25.41 -5.61 -0.63
C ALA A 299 24.91 -6.20 -1.95
N GLU A 300 25.88 -6.70 -2.72
CA GLU A 300 25.81 -7.34 -4.02
C GLU A 300 24.65 -8.35 -4.13
N THR A 301 23.95 -8.28 -5.26
CA THR A 301 22.90 -9.22 -5.61
C THR A 301 23.51 -10.48 -6.22
N ASP A 302 23.69 -11.53 -5.42
CA ASP A 302 23.83 -12.89 -5.94
C ASP A 302 22.45 -13.39 -6.41
N ASN A 303 22.20 -13.24 -7.71
CA ASN A 303 21.10 -13.87 -8.41
C ASN A 303 21.49 -15.32 -8.77
N LYS A 304 21.11 -16.28 -7.93
CA LYS A 304 20.87 -17.66 -8.40
C LYS A 304 19.38 -17.93 -8.46
N ALA A 305 18.87 -17.97 -9.69
CA ALA A 305 17.53 -18.37 -10.04
C ALA A 305 17.42 -19.90 -9.95
N ASP A 306 16.87 -20.40 -8.85
CA ASP A 306 16.37 -21.78 -8.81
C ASP A 306 14.87 -21.78 -9.12
N SER A 307 14.56 -22.32 -10.28
CA SER A 307 13.24 -22.64 -10.79
C SER A 307 12.58 -23.73 -9.94
N ALA A 308 11.97 -23.36 -8.82
CA ALA A 308 11.06 -24.23 -8.09
C ALA A 308 9.60 -23.89 -8.45
N SER A 309 8.88 -24.92 -8.93
CA SER A 309 7.52 -24.82 -9.46
C SER A 309 6.56 -24.06 -8.54
N SER A 310 5.64 -23.30 -9.15
CA SER A 310 4.65 -22.44 -8.50
C SER A 310 3.72 -23.15 -7.50
N ARG A 311 3.76 -24.48 -7.39
CA ARG A 311 2.97 -25.28 -6.43
C ARG A 311 3.65 -25.44 -5.07
N ASP A 312 4.97 -25.45 -4.98
CA ASP A 312 5.69 -25.60 -3.70
C ASP A 312 5.73 -24.30 -2.87
N ILE A 313 5.70 -23.15 -3.54
CA ILE A 313 5.65 -21.83 -2.90
C ILE A 313 4.33 -21.64 -2.11
N THR A 314 3.23 -22.22 -2.61
CA THR A 314 1.89 -22.11 -2.01
C THR A 314 1.74 -23.00 -0.77
N LYS A 315 2.34 -24.20 -0.76
CA LYS A 315 2.41 -25.08 0.43
C LYS A 315 3.30 -24.50 1.54
N LYS A 316 4.46 -23.90 1.21
CA LYS A 316 5.33 -23.22 2.19
C LYS A 316 4.69 -21.97 2.80
N ARG A 317 3.83 -21.25 2.06
CA ARG A 317 3.12 -20.04 2.56
C ARG A 317 2.04 -20.35 3.59
N ASN A 318 1.28 -21.44 3.43
CA ASN A 318 0.21 -21.81 4.37
C ASN A 318 0.75 -22.34 5.71
N ASN A 319 1.89 -23.04 5.72
CA ASN A 319 2.51 -23.49 6.98
C ASN A 319 3.12 -22.33 7.80
N ASN A 320 3.56 -21.25 7.17
CA ASN A 320 4.22 -20.14 7.86
C ASN A 320 3.25 -19.20 8.62
N HIS A 321 1.97 -19.11 8.22
CA HIS A 321 0.97 -18.37 9.01
C HIS A 321 0.67 -19.06 10.35
N GLY A 322 0.60 -20.39 10.37
CA GLY A 322 0.41 -21.15 11.61
C GLY A 322 1.59 -21.07 12.58
N ILE A 323 2.83 -21.07 12.06
CA ILE A 323 4.04 -20.98 12.89
C ILE A 323 4.17 -19.59 13.50
N SER A 324 3.97 -18.52 12.72
CA SER A 324 4.07 -17.16 13.25
C SER A 324 2.97 -16.85 14.29
N SER A 325 1.74 -17.34 14.09
CA SER A 325 0.68 -17.21 15.10
C SER A 325 0.99 -18.01 16.36
N LEU A 326 1.53 -19.23 16.22
CA LEU A 326 1.94 -20.06 17.36
C LEU A 326 3.07 -19.40 18.16
N CYS A 327 4.09 -18.87 17.49
CA CYS A 327 5.20 -18.19 18.16
C CYS A 327 4.76 -16.90 18.88
N LYS A 328 3.74 -16.20 18.39
CA LYS A 328 3.15 -15.04 19.11
C LYS A 328 2.49 -15.45 20.42
N ILE A 329 1.72 -16.55 20.40
CA ILE A 329 1.08 -17.06 21.62
C ILE A 329 2.16 -17.57 22.58
N ARG A 330 3.16 -18.30 22.06
CA ARG A 330 4.31 -18.77 22.85
C ARG A 330 5.13 -17.63 23.47
N LYS A 331 5.32 -16.51 22.76
CA LYS A 331 6.00 -15.33 23.32
C LYS A 331 5.27 -14.85 24.58
N ALA A 332 3.96 -14.65 24.49
CA ALA A 332 3.15 -14.20 25.61
C ALA A 332 3.14 -15.23 26.77
N ASP A 333 3.06 -16.52 26.45
CA ASP A 333 3.12 -17.59 27.45
C ASP A 333 4.49 -17.68 28.13
N LEU A 334 5.59 -17.54 27.39
CA LEU A 334 6.95 -17.52 27.93
C LEU A 334 7.19 -16.28 28.79
N GLU A 335 6.66 -15.12 28.41
CA GLU A 335 6.70 -13.90 29.23
C GLU A 335 5.90 -14.08 30.52
N LYS A 336 4.70 -14.65 30.44
CA LYS A 336 3.90 -14.97 31.64
C LYS A 336 4.67 -15.91 32.56
N TRP A 337 5.21 -17.01 32.01
CA TRP A 337 5.98 -17.98 32.79
C TRP A 337 7.23 -17.35 33.41
N PHE A 338 7.95 -16.52 32.67
CA PHE A 338 9.13 -15.79 33.13
C PHE A 338 8.82 -14.89 34.34
N MET A 339 7.69 -14.17 34.33
CA MET A 339 7.31 -13.30 35.45
C MET A 339 7.05 -14.06 36.76
N HIS A 340 6.69 -15.34 36.68
CA HIS A 340 6.52 -16.20 37.87
C HIS A 340 7.83 -16.80 38.38
N HIS A 341 8.95 -16.67 37.63
CA HIS A 341 10.23 -17.32 37.90
C HIS A 341 11.42 -16.34 37.92
N LEU A 342 11.17 -15.06 38.18
CA LEU A 342 12.23 -14.02 38.19
C LEU A 342 13.37 -14.34 39.18
N ASP A 343 13.03 -15.00 40.29
CA ASP A 343 13.94 -15.31 41.39
C ASP A 343 14.57 -16.73 41.27
N ASP A 344 13.96 -17.62 40.48
CA ASP A 344 14.27 -19.07 40.42
C ASP A 344 14.51 -19.58 38.98
N LEU A 345 15.14 -18.75 38.15
CA LEU A 345 15.57 -19.14 36.81
C LEU A 345 16.97 -19.78 36.81
N ASP A 346 17.51 -20.10 37.99
CA ASP A 346 18.90 -20.48 38.12
C ASP A 346 19.23 -21.79 37.39
N GLY A 347 20.33 -21.79 36.63
CA GLY A 347 20.68 -22.86 35.70
C GLY A 347 19.81 -22.97 34.43
N ARG A 348 18.71 -22.22 34.28
CA ARG A 348 17.79 -22.28 33.12
C ARG A 348 17.73 -20.99 32.29
N ARG A 349 18.33 -19.89 32.76
CA ARG A 349 18.39 -18.57 32.09
C ARG A 349 18.82 -18.66 30.62
N HIS A 350 19.94 -19.34 30.34
CA HIS A 350 20.46 -19.51 28.98
C HIS A 350 19.45 -20.22 28.07
N THR A 351 18.85 -21.30 28.58
CA THR A 351 17.83 -22.09 27.86
C THR A 351 16.58 -21.27 27.59
N PHE A 352 16.12 -20.49 28.57
CA PHE A 352 14.98 -19.58 28.40
C PHE A 352 15.24 -18.57 27.28
N PHE A 353 16.33 -17.82 27.36
CA PHE A 353 16.64 -16.81 26.34
C PHE A 353 16.83 -17.43 24.97
N TRP A 354 17.45 -18.62 24.87
CA TRP A 354 17.57 -19.34 23.61
C TRP A 354 16.20 -19.70 23.01
N ILE A 355 15.27 -20.24 23.82
CA ILE A 355 13.90 -20.57 23.37
C ILE A 355 13.15 -19.30 22.97
N TYR A 356 13.25 -18.24 23.75
CA TYR A 356 12.59 -16.96 23.53
C TYR A 356 13.07 -16.32 22.22
N ILE A 357 14.39 -16.19 22.06
CA ILE A 357 15.04 -15.67 20.85
C ILE A 357 14.71 -16.54 19.64
N ASN A 358 14.70 -17.87 19.77
CA ASN A 358 14.32 -18.76 18.68
C ASN A 358 12.85 -18.58 18.26
N ASN A 359 11.93 -18.27 19.19
CA ASN A 359 10.55 -17.90 18.84
C ASN A 359 10.47 -16.56 18.10
N LEU A 360 11.23 -15.55 18.53
CA LEU A 360 11.32 -14.27 17.83
C LEU A 360 11.94 -14.41 16.42
N LYS A 361 12.99 -15.21 16.27
CA LYS A 361 13.57 -15.57 14.96
C LYS A 361 12.52 -16.28 14.07
N ASN A 362 11.73 -17.20 14.60
CA ASN A 362 10.62 -17.85 13.88
C ASN A 362 9.50 -16.87 13.47
N MET A 363 9.26 -15.82 14.25
CA MET A 363 8.36 -14.70 13.91
C MET A 363 8.93 -13.77 12.84
N ARG A 364 10.21 -13.95 12.44
CA ARG A 364 10.98 -13.05 11.59
C ARG A 364 11.13 -11.66 12.21
N THR A 365 11.23 -11.62 13.53
CA THR A 365 11.55 -10.40 14.27
C THR A 365 12.95 -9.93 13.90
N TYR A 366 13.11 -8.63 13.70
CA TYR A 366 14.40 -8.03 13.33
C TYR A 366 15.40 -8.14 14.49
N LYS A 367 16.70 -8.25 14.15
CA LYS A 367 17.78 -8.47 15.12
C LYS A 367 17.77 -7.42 16.24
N GLY A 368 17.69 -6.12 15.93
CA GLY A 368 17.61 -5.07 16.97
C GLY A 368 16.43 -5.22 17.93
N ILE A 369 15.27 -5.71 17.47
CA ILE A 369 14.12 -5.97 18.36
C ILE A 369 14.39 -7.20 19.23
N ILE A 370 15.03 -8.24 18.68
CA ILE A 370 15.47 -9.41 19.44
C ILE A 370 16.42 -8.98 20.57
N TYR A 371 17.39 -8.12 20.26
CA TYR A 371 18.29 -7.54 21.27
C TYR A 371 17.49 -6.80 22.33
N ARG A 372 16.68 -5.81 21.95
CA ARG A 372 15.94 -5.02 22.92
C ARG A 372 15.04 -5.87 23.82
N GLU A 373 14.25 -6.78 23.25
CA GLU A 373 13.35 -7.63 24.05
C GLU A 373 14.13 -8.56 24.97
N ALA A 374 15.22 -9.17 24.48
CA ALA A 374 16.07 -10.04 25.30
C ALA A 374 16.74 -9.26 26.45
N TYR A 375 17.32 -8.09 26.17
CA TYR A 375 17.95 -7.25 27.19
C TYR A 375 16.92 -6.70 28.19
N SER A 376 15.74 -6.28 27.73
CA SER A 376 14.68 -5.77 28.59
C SER A 376 14.13 -6.84 29.54
N LEU A 377 14.04 -8.10 29.10
CA LEU A 377 13.68 -9.21 29.97
C LEU A 377 14.84 -9.57 30.90
N ASN A 378 16.08 -9.60 30.41
CA ASN A 378 17.25 -9.93 31.22
C ASN A 378 17.45 -8.99 32.40
N LEU A 379 17.15 -7.69 32.23
CA LEU A 379 17.21 -6.69 33.30
C LEU A 379 16.14 -6.88 34.40
N GLN A 380 15.09 -7.66 34.14
CA GLN A 380 14.05 -7.96 35.14
C GLN A 380 14.43 -9.12 36.06
N LEU A 381 15.47 -9.90 35.73
CA LEU A 381 15.96 -10.98 36.57
C LEU A 381 16.63 -10.42 37.83
N VAL A 382 16.46 -11.12 38.96
CA VAL A 382 17.24 -10.85 40.18
C VAL A 382 18.74 -10.97 39.91
N ASN A 383 19.12 -11.95 39.08
CA ASN A 383 20.49 -12.15 38.61
C ASN A 383 20.51 -12.15 37.07
N PRO A 384 20.71 -11.00 36.43
CA PRO A 384 20.82 -10.91 34.97
C PRO A 384 22.01 -11.69 34.42
N LEU A 385 21.89 -12.23 33.19
CA LEU A 385 23.05 -12.66 32.41
C LEU A 385 23.93 -11.46 32.08
N SER A 386 25.25 -11.67 31.98
CA SER A 386 26.14 -10.61 31.47
C SER A 386 25.81 -10.28 30.01
N SER A 387 26.16 -9.06 29.59
CA SER A 387 25.94 -8.63 28.20
C SER A 387 26.58 -9.59 27.19
N ASN A 388 27.79 -10.09 27.49
CA ASN A 388 28.51 -11.02 26.63
C ASN A 388 27.81 -12.38 26.50
N GLU A 389 27.22 -12.90 27.59
CA GLU A 389 26.46 -14.15 27.55
C GLU A 389 25.17 -14.00 26.74
N LEU A 390 24.45 -12.89 26.93
CA LEU A 390 23.22 -12.64 26.19
C LEU A 390 23.49 -12.43 24.70
N ASP A 391 24.53 -11.68 24.35
CA ASP A 391 25.01 -11.51 22.97
C ASP A 391 25.37 -12.85 22.35
N ALA A 392 26.10 -13.69 23.08
CA ALA A 392 26.43 -15.03 22.62
C ALA A 392 25.18 -15.87 22.33
N ILE A 393 24.11 -15.77 23.13
CA ILE A 393 22.85 -16.48 22.85
C ILE A 393 22.12 -15.88 21.63
N ILE A 394 22.08 -14.56 21.49
CA ILE A 394 21.40 -13.92 20.35
C ILE A 394 22.10 -14.26 19.03
N GLU A 395 23.43 -14.22 19.05
CA GLU A 395 24.29 -14.58 17.92
C GLU A 395 24.45 -16.09 17.75
N SER A 396 24.12 -16.88 18.79
CA SER A 396 24.16 -18.34 18.70
C SER A 396 23.19 -18.82 17.63
N ASP A 397 23.73 -19.70 16.79
CA ASP A 397 23.08 -20.44 15.74
C ASP A 397 22.36 -19.61 14.65
N LYS A 398 22.86 -19.70 13.41
CA LYS A 398 22.18 -19.16 12.21
C LYS A 398 20.93 -19.97 11.85
N LYS A 399 20.72 -21.13 12.48
CA LYS A 399 19.64 -22.06 12.18
C LYS A 399 18.46 -21.82 13.11
N ILE A 400 17.27 -21.63 12.53
CA ILE A 400 16.02 -21.45 13.28
C ILE A 400 15.41 -22.83 13.57
N TYR A 401 15.21 -23.16 14.84
CA TYR A 401 14.66 -24.44 15.28
C TYR A 401 13.14 -24.40 15.41
N ARG A 402 12.47 -25.50 15.07
CA ARG A 402 11.03 -25.68 15.31
C ARG A 402 10.80 -26.50 16.57
N LEU A 403 10.63 -25.82 17.69
CA LEU A 403 10.40 -26.46 18.98
C LEU A 403 8.93 -26.90 19.11
N THR A 404 8.72 -28.12 19.58
CA THR A 404 7.40 -28.61 20.01
C THR A 404 7.08 -28.08 21.40
N ASN A 405 5.81 -28.06 21.79
CA ASN A 405 5.41 -27.61 23.12
C ASN A 405 6.01 -28.50 24.22
N GLY A 406 6.01 -29.82 24.04
CA GLY A 406 6.67 -30.75 24.96
C GLY A 406 8.19 -30.54 25.06
N SER A 407 8.86 -30.18 23.96
CA SER A 407 10.29 -29.83 24.00
C SER A 407 10.54 -28.57 24.83
N ILE A 408 9.70 -27.54 24.69
CA ILE A 408 9.84 -26.30 25.49
C ILE A 408 9.62 -26.61 26.97
N ALA A 409 8.54 -27.32 27.30
CA ALA A 409 8.22 -27.70 28.67
C ALA A 409 9.34 -28.52 29.33
N ASN A 410 9.89 -29.50 28.61
CA ASN A 410 10.99 -30.33 29.12
C ASN A 410 12.29 -29.52 29.30
N MET A 411 12.62 -28.63 28.36
CA MET A 411 13.84 -27.82 28.43
C MET A 411 13.81 -26.77 29.55
N LEU A 412 12.62 -26.28 29.89
CA LEU A 412 12.40 -25.35 31.00
C LEU A 412 12.03 -26.06 32.31
N LEU A 413 11.88 -27.39 32.28
CA LEU A 413 11.42 -28.23 33.38
C LEU A 413 10.13 -27.69 34.03
N MET A 414 9.15 -27.38 33.18
CA MET A 414 7.81 -26.93 33.61
C MET A 414 7.03 -28.10 34.23
N THR A 415 6.33 -27.83 35.32
CA THR A 415 5.37 -28.73 35.96
C THR A 415 4.11 -28.89 35.11
N GLU A 416 3.34 -29.95 35.37
CA GLU A 416 2.05 -30.18 34.67
C GLU A 416 1.05 -29.05 34.91
N THR A 417 1.05 -28.46 36.11
CA THR A 417 0.22 -27.31 36.47
C THR A 417 0.58 -26.08 35.65
N GLU A 418 1.86 -25.78 35.49
CA GLU A 418 2.31 -24.64 34.67
C GLU A 418 2.01 -24.86 33.19
N VAL A 419 2.19 -26.08 32.69
CA VAL A 419 1.84 -26.46 31.32
C VAL A 419 0.35 -26.20 31.04
N HIS A 420 -0.53 -26.55 31.99
CA HIS A 420 -1.97 -26.33 31.85
C HIS A 420 -2.35 -24.83 31.81
N GLU A 421 -1.56 -23.96 32.44
CA GLU A 421 -1.83 -22.51 32.45
C GLU A 421 -1.41 -21.77 31.17
N LEU A 422 -0.60 -22.40 30.31
CA LEU A 422 -0.04 -21.78 29.10
C LEU A 422 -0.89 -22.13 27.86
N ARG A 423 -1.42 -21.10 27.19
CA ARG A 423 -2.42 -21.26 26.11
C ARG A 423 -1.88 -21.96 24.86
N SER A 424 -0.57 -21.96 24.66
CA SER A 424 0.10 -22.55 23.51
C SER A 424 0.51 -24.00 23.71
N ILE A 425 0.50 -24.53 24.94
CA ILE A 425 0.98 -25.86 25.31
C ILE A 425 -0.24 -26.75 25.63
N TYR A 426 -0.75 -27.46 24.63
CA TYR A 426 -1.87 -28.41 24.82
C TYR A 426 -1.38 -29.76 25.30
N THR A 427 -2.18 -30.40 26.15
CA THR A 427 -2.12 -31.85 26.35
C THR A 427 -2.54 -32.59 25.06
N GLU A 428 -2.14 -33.85 24.90
CA GLU A 428 -2.52 -34.64 23.71
C GLU A 428 -4.05 -34.85 23.64
N ALA A 429 -4.74 -34.89 24.78
CA ALA A 429 -6.20 -34.98 24.85
C ALA A 429 -6.90 -33.71 24.30
N GLU A 430 -6.45 -32.52 24.69
CA GLU A 430 -7.00 -31.25 24.19
C GLU A 430 -6.73 -31.05 22.70
N ARG A 431 -5.59 -31.57 22.21
CA ARG A 431 -5.25 -31.55 20.79
C ARG A 431 -6.24 -32.36 19.96
N GLN A 432 -6.64 -33.56 20.43
CA GLN A 432 -7.62 -34.40 19.73
C GLN A 432 -9.00 -33.74 19.70
N CYS A 433 -9.48 -33.23 20.83
CA CYS A 433 -10.76 -32.52 20.91
C CYS A 433 -10.84 -31.33 19.92
N ARG A 434 -9.75 -30.55 19.78
CA ARG A 434 -9.69 -29.44 18.82
C ARG A 434 -9.69 -29.88 17.36
N LEU A 435 -9.13 -31.05 17.04
CA LEU A 435 -9.14 -31.60 15.69
C LEU A 435 -10.56 -32.02 15.28
N GLU A 436 -11.30 -32.64 16.20
CA GLU A 436 -12.70 -33.04 15.99
C GLU A 436 -13.61 -31.83 15.77
N ILE A 437 -13.52 -30.81 16.64
CA ILE A 437 -14.27 -29.55 16.49
C ILE A 437 -13.99 -28.93 15.11
N LYS A 438 -12.71 -28.89 14.70
CA LYS A 438 -12.32 -28.31 13.41
C LYS A 438 -12.85 -29.11 12.20
N GLN A 439 -12.97 -30.43 12.33
CA GLN A 439 -13.57 -31.27 11.29
C GLN A 439 -15.08 -31.00 11.17
N GLN A 440 -15.80 -30.99 12.29
CA GLN A 440 -17.23 -30.67 12.34
C GLN A 440 -17.52 -29.28 11.76
N ASP A 441 -16.72 -28.28 12.13
CA ASP A 441 -16.90 -26.90 11.67
C ASP A 441 -16.64 -26.75 10.16
N LYS A 442 -15.76 -27.59 9.60
CA LYS A 442 -15.47 -27.64 8.16
C LYS A 442 -16.61 -28.30 7.39
N GLU A 443 -17.23 -29.34 7.94
CA GLU A 443 -18.40 -30.01 7.36
C GLU A 443 -19.61 -29.08 7.37
N ARG A 444 -19.92 -28.44 8.49
CA ARG A 444 -21.01 -27.45 8.59
C ARG A 444 -20.89 -26.35 7.53
N ARG A 445 -19.70 -25.73 7.40
CA ARG A 445 -19.46 -24.70 6.37
C ARG A 445 -19.58 -25.21 4.94
N ARG A 446 -19.32 -26.49 4.70
CA ARG A 446 -19.48 -27.11 3.37
C ARG A 446 -20.96 -27.25 3.05
N GLU A 447 -21.76 -27.69 4.01
CA GLU A 447 -23.22 -27.84 3.88
C GLU A 447 -23.90 -26.48 3.69
N GLU A 448 -23.58 -25.48 4.53
CA GLU A 448 -24.09 -24.11 4.40
C GLU A 448 -23.80 -23.51 3.00
N ARG A 449 -22.59 -23.73 2.48
CA ARG A 449 -22.22 -23.28 1.12
C ARG A 449 -22.98 -24.03 0.03
N LEU A 450 -23.23 -25.33 0.20
CA LEU A 450 -23.98 -26.11 -0.78
C LEU A 450 -25.44 -25.62 -0.83
N GLU A 451 -26.06 -25.40 0.32
CA GLU A 451 -27.44 -24.94 0.42
C GLU A 451 -27.61 -23.53 -0.13
N HIS A 452 -26.75 -22.60 0.27
CA HIS A 452 -26.76 -21.24 -0.27
C HIS A 452 -26.56 -21.20 -1.80
N ASN A 453 -25.70 -22.07 -2.33
CA ASN A 453 -25.52 -22.17 -3.79
C ASN A 453 -26.72 -22.77 -4.50
N LYS A 454 -27.48 -23.68 -3.88
CA LYS A 454 -28.75 -24.19 -4.43
C LYS A 454 -29.79 -23.08 -4.52
N GLU A 455 -29.95 -22.29 -3.44
CA GLU A 455 -30.88 -21.16 -3.42
C GLU A 455 -30.58 -20.11 -4.49
N ILE A 456 -29.30 -19.70 -4.62
CA ILE A 456 -28.88 -18.76 -5.65
C ILE A 456 -29.16 -19.31 -7.05
N ARG A 457 -28.90 -20.60 -7.27
CA ARG A 457 -29.22 -21.25 -8.55
C ARG A 457 -30.73 -21.20 -8.79
N HIS A 458 -31.56 -21.60 -7.84
CA HIS A 458 -33.02 -21.60 -7.99
C HIS A 458 -33.55 -20.21 -8.38
N LYS A 459 -33.16 -19.16 -7.65
CA LYS A 459 -33.57 -17.77 -7.95
C LYS A 459 -33.14 -17.30 -9.33
N ASN A 460 -31.92 -17.65 -9.75
CA ASN A 460 -31.45 -17.31 -11.09
C ASN A 460 -32.22 -18.08 -12.17
N TRP A 461 -32.55 -19.35 -11.93
CA TRP A 461 -33.35 -20.17 -12.83
C TRP A 461 -34.75 -19.59 -13.05
N GLU A 462 -35.44 -19.18 -11.98
CA GLU A 462 -36.75 -18.51 -12.07
C GLU A 462 -36.67 -17.23 -12.90
N LYS A 463 -35.69 -16.36 -12.59
CA LYS A 463 -35.45 -15.11 -13.33
C LYS A 463 -35.25 -15.35 -14.82
N TYR A 464 -34.49 -16.39 -15.17
CA TYR A 464 -34.25 -16.73 -16.56
C TYR A 464 -35.49 -17.26 -17.28
N PHE A 465 -36.31 -18.05 -16.60
CA PHE A 465 -37.56 -18.57 -17.15
C PHE A 465 -38.59 -17.47 -17.37
N GLU A 466 -38.70 -16.52 -16.44
CA GLU A 466 -39.54 -15.32 -16.60
C GLU A 466 -39.11 -14.50 -17.81
N TYR A 467 -37.80 -14.29 -18.00
CA TYR A 467 -37.29 -13.59 -19.17
C TYR A 467 -37.61 -14.33 -20.48
N ILE A 468 -37.49 -15.66 -20.52
CA ILE A 468 -37.84 -16.43 -21.72
C ILE A 468 -39.34 -16.31 -22.03
N ARG A 469 -40.21 -16.30 -21.02
CA ARG A 469 -41.66 -16.08 -21.21
C ARG A 469 -41.99 -14.68 -21.70
N ALA A 470 -41.32 -13.66 -21.17
CA ALA A 470 -41.55 -12.27 -21.53
C ALA A 470 -41.02 -11.91 -22.92
N HIS A 471 -40.00 -12.63 -23.39
CA HIS A 471 -39.30 -12.37 -24.65
C HIS A 471 -39.07 -13.66 -25.47
N PRO A 472 -40.15 -14.32 -25.93
CA PRO A 472 -40.03 -15.58 -26.68
C PRO A 472 -39.19 -15.44 -27.96
N GLU A 473 -39.21 -14.26 -28.59
CA GLU A 473 -38.49 -13.90 -29.82
C GLU A 473 -36.96 -13.83 -29.63
N ASN A 474 -36.49 -13.50 -28.43
CA ASN A 474 -35.06 -13.36 -28.17
C ASN A 474 -34.40 -14.72 -28.18
N ASN A 475 -33.33 -14.95 -28.94
CA ASN A 475 -32.63 -16.23 -28.91
C ASN A 475 -31.66 -16.35 -27.72
N TYR A 476 -31.07 -17.54 -27.52
CA TYR A 476 -30.14 -17.79 -26.40
C TYR A 476 -28.88 -16.91 -26.43
N ALA A 477 -28.49 -16.35 -27.59
CA ALA A 477 -27.34 -15.46 -27.69
C ALA A 477 -27.65 -14.05 -27.15
N VAL A 478 -28.89 -13.57 -27.35
CA VAL A 478 -29.38 -12.31 -26.76
C VAL A 478 -29.48 -12.46 -25.24
N MET A 479 -30.09 -13.54 -24.77
CA MET A 479 -30.16 -13.87 -23.34
C MET A 479 -28.77 -13.97 -22.68
N ALA A 480 -27.80 -14.61 -23.35
CA ALA A 480 -26.43 -14.71 -22.85
C ALA A 480 -25.79 -13.33 -22.65
N LYS A 481 -26.06 -12.39 -23.57
CA LYS A 481 -25.57 -11.01 -23.51
C LYS A 481 -26.25 -10.23 -22.37
N ASP A 482 -27.58 -10.30 -22.28
CA ASP A 482 -28.37 -9.51 -21.33
C ASP A 482 -28.11 -9.91 -19.87
N PHE A 483 -27.84 -11.19 -19.62
CA PHE A 483 -27.53 -11.71 -18.28
C PHE A 483 -26.04 -11.87 -18.00
N GLY A 484 -25.16 -11.58 -18.97
CA GLY A 484 -23.71 -11.75 -18.82
C GLY A 484 -23.30 -13.20 -18.56
N ILE A 485 -24.02 -14.17 -19.11
CA ILE A 485 -23.76 -15.62 -18.96
C ILE A 485 -23.18 -16.23 -20.24
N SER A 486 -22.56 -17.40 -20.13
CA SER A 486 -22.04 -18.08 -21.33
C SER A 486 -23.17 -18.54 -22.26
N LYS A 487 -22.91 -18.53 -23.58
CA LYS A 487 -23.88 -19.02 -24.58
C LYS A 487 -24.32 -20.46 -24.32
N SER A 488 -23.39 -21.33 -23.91
CA SER A 488 -23.67 -22.73 -23.57
C SER A 488 -24.62 -22.84 -22.38
N TYR A 489 -24.46 -21.97 -21.38
CA TYR A 489 -25.35 -21.95 -20.21
C TYR A 489 -26.74 -21.40 -20.56
N ALA A 490 -26.82 -20.33 -21.35
CA ALA A 490 -28.09 -19.82 -21.87
C ALA A 490 -28.84 -20.86 -22.72
N LEU A 491 -28.11 -21.62 -23.55
CA LEU A 491 -28.67 -22.72 -24.35
C LEU A 491 -29.23 -23.84 -23.46
N LEU A 492 -28.51 -24.22 -22.40
CA LEU A 492 -28.97 -25.22 -21.43
C LEU A 492 -30.28 -24.77 -20.77
N ILE A 493 -30.33 -23.51 -20.29
CA ILE A 493 -31.52 -22.95 -19.65
C ILE A 493 -32.72 -22.98 -20.60
N ARG A 494 -32.54 -22.58 -21.87
CA ARG A 494 -33.61 -22.64 -22.87
C ARG A 494 -34.06 -24.06 -23.17
N ARG A 495 -33.14 -25.03 -23.20
CA ARG A 495 -33.47 -26.44 -23.41
C ARG A 495 -34.32 -26.97 -22.27
N GLU A 496 -33.95 -26.67 -21.03
CA GLU A 496 -34.73 -27.07 -19.85
C GLU A 496 -36.09 -26.34 -19.80
N PHE A 497 -36.14 -25.06 -20.17
CA PHE A 497 -37.40 -24.34 -20.30
C PHE A 497 -38.36 -25.03 -21.28
N ARG A 498 -37.90 -25.44 -22.46
CA ARG A 498 -38.71 -26.16 -23.45
C ARG A 498 -39.17 -27.54 -22.99
N LYS A 499 -38.40 -28.23 -22.14
CA LYS A 499 -38.83 -29.51 -21.57
C LYS A 499 -40.00 -29.33 -20.61
N ILE A 500 -40.00 -28.23 -19.86
CA ILE A 500 -41.03 -27.92 -18.86
C ILE A 500 -42.25 -27.26 -19.50
N PHE A 501 -42.05 -26.47 -20.56
CA PHE A 501 -43.09 -25.76 -21.31
C PHE A 501 -42.98 -26.10 -22.82
N PRO A 502 -43.50 -27.26 -23.26
CA PRO A 502 -43.37 -27.72 -24.64
C PRO A 502 -44.07 -26.81 -25.65
N ASP A 503 -45.19 -26.19 -25.24
CA ASP A 503 -46.10 -25.43 -26.11
C ASP A 503 -45.74 -23.94 -26.25
N ALA A 504 -44.64 -23.51 -25.62
CA ALA A 504 -44.21 -22.11 -25.59
C ALA A 504 -43.26 -21.71 -26.75
N SER A 505 -43.35 -22.40 -27.89
CA SER A 505 -42.45 -22.23 -29.05
C SER A 505 -42.96 -21.27 -30.10
#